data_AF-T0Z0N8-F1
#
_entry.id   AF-T0Z0N8-F1
#
_cell.length_a   1.000
_cell.length_b   1.000
_cell.length_c   1.000
_cell.angle_alpha   90.00
_cell.angle_beta   90.00
_cell.angle_gamma   90.00
#
_symmetry.space_group_name_H-M   'P 1'
#
loop_
_entity.id
_entity.type
_entity.pdbx_description
1 polymer ?
#
loop_
_entity_poly.entity_id
_entity_poly.type
_entity_poly.pdbx_seq_one_letter_code
_entity_poly.pdbx_strand_id
1 'polypeptide(L)'
;ACKAGRKGGCERIAFGRLAPGLQTGYCADTGGGWSTGLVAHESQLHEVPDCLSDEGAVMVEPVACAVHAACTYAPASGARVVVIGAGTLGLCTVAAIRYFCLPGSLLAVAKHPEQRRLVLELGADQVVEPSGLMRAVRRLASSLALTGAGGRIEHLAG
;
A
#
# COMPACT_ATOMS: atom_id res chain seq x y z
N ALA A 1 15.99 -7.22 -14.90
CA ALA A 1 15.75 -6.51 -13.63
C ALA A 1 16.96 -6.53 -12.68
N CYS A 2 17.50 -7.70 -12.32
CA CYS A 2 18.57 -7.82 -11.30
C CYS A 2 19.83 -6.99 -11.55
N LYS A 3 20.38 -6.96 -12.79
CA LYS A 3 21.56 -6.14 -13.13
C LYS A 3 21.36 -4.64 -12.88
N ALA A 4 20.10 -4.18 -12.89
CA ALA A 4 19.71 -2.80 -12.63
C ALA A 4 19.25 -2.57 -11.18
N GLY A 5 19.54 -3.49 -10.25
CA GLY A 5 19.17 -3.37 -8.83
C GLY A 5 17.69 -3.63 -8.51
N ARG A 6 16.82 -3.80 -9.52
CA ARG A 6 15.37 -4.05 -9.34
C ARG A 6 15.09 -5.53 -9.04
N LYS A 7 15.59 -6.03 -7.90
CA LYS A 7 15.52 -7.46 -7.54
C LYS A 7 14.08 -7.97 -7.46
N GLY A 8 13.14 -7.19 -6.95
CA GLY A 8 11.71 -7.56 -6.86
C GLY A 8 11.00 -7.74 -8.21
N GLY A 9 11.58 -7.25 -9.32
CA GLY A 9 11.06 -7.43 -10.68
C GLY A 9 11.74 -8.56 -11.44
N CYS A 10 12.37 -9.53 -10.77
CA CYS A 10 13.00 -10.66 -11.45
C CYS A 10 11.93 -11.57 -12.09
N GLU A 11 12.01 -11.80 -13.40
CA GLU A 11 11.10 -12.72 -14.10
C GLU A 11 11.57 -14.18 -14.03
N ARG A 12 12.76 -14.44 -13.48
CA ARG A 12 13.36 -15.78 -13.42
C ARG A 12 13.18 -16.47 -12.06
N ILE A 13 12.04 -16.24 -11.40
CA ILE A 13 11.76 -16.77 -10.04
C ILE A 13 11.43 -18.27 -10.00
N ALA A 14 11.17 -18.89 -11.15
CA ALA A 14 10.85 -20.31 -11.26
C ALA A 14 11.98 -21.16 -11.87
N PHE A 15 13.17 -20.58 -12.07
CA PHE A 15 14.30 -21.26 -12.70
C PHE A 15 15.47 -21.34 -11.72
N GLY A 16 16.24 -22.43 -11.79
CA GLY A 16 17.45 -22.60 -11.01
C GLY A 16 17.42 -23.87 -10.16
N ARG A 17 18.15 -23.84 -9.04
CA ARG A 17 18.32 -24.98 -8.13
C ARG A 17 17.30 -25.02 -6.99
N LEU A 18 16.51 -23.96 -6.83
CA LEU A 18 15.47 -23.85 -5.81
C LEU A 18 14.10 -24.03 -6.45
N ALA A 19 13.18 -24.61 -5.69
CA ALA A 19 11.78 -24.74 -6.05
C ALA A 19 11.16 -23.35 -6.32
N PRO A 20 10.22 -23.25 -7.29
CA PRO A 20 9.55 -22.01 -7.60
C PRO A 20 8.85 -21.39 -6.38
N GLY A 21 8.96 -20.06 -6.24
CA GLY A 21 8.27 -19.26 -5.24
C GLY A 21 8.20 -17.79 -5.69
N LEU A 22 7.22 -17.04 -5.19
CA LEU A 22 7.05 -15.62 -5.53
C LEU A 22 8.28 -14.79 -5.11
N GLN A 23 8.87 -15.14 -3.98
CA GLN A 23 10.08 -14.58 -3.41
C GLN A 23 10.71 -15.59 -2.43
N THR A 24 11.90 -15.30 -1.90
CA THR A 24 12.50 -16.08 -0.80
C THR A 24 11.50 -16.22 0.34
N GLY A 25 11.34 -17.43 0.90
CA GLY A 25 10.35 -17.69 1.96
C GLY A 25 8.99 -18.21 1.47
N TYR A 26 8.82 -18.44 0.16
CA TYR A 26 7.58 -18.91 -0.47
C TYR A 26 7.70 -20.29 -1.14
N CYS A 27 8.75 -21.05 -0.83
CA CYS A 27 8.92 -22.41 -1.32
C CYS A 27 9.55 -23.30 -0.26
N ALA A 28 9.32 -24.62 -0.38
CA ALA A 28 9.78 -25.62 0.59
C ALA A 28 11.30 -25.58 0.82
N ASP A 29 12.09 -25.30 -0.22
CA ASP A 29 13.56 -25.27 -0.15
C ASP A 29 14.11 -24.13 0.72
N THR A 30 13.34 -23.05 0.91
CA THR A 30 13.79 -21.86 1.66
C THR A 30 13.11 -21.69 3.02
N GLY A 31 12.06 -22.47 3.33
CA GLY A 31 11.23 -22.23 4.51
C GLY A 31 10.38 -20.96 4.36
N GLY A 32 9.91 -20.39 5.47
CA GLY A 32 9.10 -19.17 5.46
C GLY A 32 8.64 -18.71 6.84
N GLY A 33 7.81 -17.65 6.89
CA GLY A 33 7.38 -17.04 8.16
C GLY A 33 6.57 -17.95 9.09
N TRP A 34 6.05 -19.08 8.60
CA TRP A 34 5.33 -20.09 9.39
C TRP A 34 6.16 -21.37 9.60
N SER A 35 7.47 -21.19 9.77
CA SER A 35 8.40 -22.28 10.03
C SER A 35 9.39 -21.88 11.13
N THR A 36 10.18 -22.84 11.60
CA THR A 36 11.20 -22.57 12.63
C THR A 36 12.43 -21.85 12.10
N GLY A 37 12.53 -21.63 10.78
CA GLY A 37 13.62 -20.88 10.17
C GLY A 37 13.49 -20.74 8.66
N LEU A 38 14.18 -19.75 8.09
CA LEU A 38 14.27 -19.56 6.65
C LEU A 38 15.72 -19.49 6.18
N VAL A 39 15.96 -19.84 4.92
CA VAL A 39 17.24 -19.66 4.24
C VAL A 39 17.14 -18.44 3.32
N ALA A 40 18.01 -17.47 3.54
CA ALA A 40 18.15 -16.30 2.68
C ALA A 40 19.62 -15.99 2.42
N HIS A 41 19.91 -15.34 1.29
CA HIS A 41 21.24 -14.84 1.01
C HIS A 41 21.55 -13.64 1.92
N GLU A 42 22.80 -13.47 2.36
CA GLU A 42 23.24 -12.37 3.25
C GLU A 42 22.78 -10.98 2.74
N SER A 43 22.85 -10.73 1.43
CA SER A 43 22.33 -9.52 0.78
C SER A 43 20.81 -9.25 0.89
N GLN A 44 20.04 -10.16 1.51
CA GLN A 44 18.61 -10.03 1.80
C GLN A 44 18.34 -9.94 3.31
N LEU A 45 19.37 -10.09 4.15
CA LEU A 45 19.24 -9.98 5.59
C LEU A 45 19.47 -8.52 6.00
N HIS A 46 18.55 -7.99 6.80
CA HIS A 46 18.64 -6.67 7.38
C HIS A 46 18.62 -6.82 8.89
N GLU A 47 19.62 -6.27 9.57
CA GLU A 47 19.67 -6.27 11.03
C GLU A 47 18.51 -5.42 11.57
N VAL A 48 17.79 -5.95 12.55
CA VAL A 48 16.71 -5.23 13.23
C VAL A 48 17.35 -4.37 14.32
N PRO A 49 17.18 -3.03 14.29
CA PRO A 49 17.65 -2.16 15.35
C PRO A 49 17.09 -2.54 16.72
N ASP A 50 17.92 -2.49 17.77
CA ASP A 50 17.52 -2.79 19.16
C ASP A 50 16.36 -1.93 19.68
N CYS A 51 16.12 -0.77 19.07
CA CYS A 51 15.03 0.13 19.45
C CYS A 51 13.66 -0.28 18.89
N LEU A 52 13.58 -1.28 18.01
CA LEU A 52 12.32 -1.80 17.49
C LEU A 52 11.89 -3.04 18.27
N SER A 53 10.62 -3.06 18.71
CA SER A 53 10.02 -4.30 19.24
C SER A 53 9.83 -5.32 18.12
N ASP A 54 9.62 -6.58 18.49
CA ASP A 54 9.34 -7.65 17.53
C ASP A 54 8.11 -7.33 16.66
N GLU A 55 7.04 -6.77 17.25
CA GLU A 55 5.85 -6.33 16.50
C GLU A 55 6.20 -5.20 15.52
N GLY A 56 7.06 -4.27 15.91
CA GLY A 56 7.56 -3.21 15.04
C GLY A 56 8.41 -3.76 13.89
N ALA A 57 9.25 -4.75 14.18
CA ALA A 57 10.12 -5.40 13.19
C ALA A 57 9.30 -6.15 12.13
N VAL A 58 8.24 -6.87 12.53
CA VAL A 58 7.34 -7.57 11.59
C VAL A 58 6.62 -6.57 10.65
N MET A 59 6.39 -5.34 11.11
CA MET A 59 5.76 -4.30 10.29
C MET A 59 6.69 -3.67 9.25
N VAL A 60 7.99 -3.97 9.25
CA VAL A 60 8.95 -3.40 8.28
C VAL A 60 8.57 -3.76 6.84
N GLU A 61 8.16 -4.99 6.57
CA GLU A 61 7.79 -5.43 5.21
C GLU A 61 6.59 -4.64 4.63
N PRO A 62 5.42 -4.56 5.30
CA PRO A 62 4.29 -3.82 4.75
C PRO A 62 4.55 -2.31 4.67
N VAL A 63 5.37 -1.75 5.57
CA VAL A 63 5.80 -0.35 5.49
C VAL A 63 6.73 -0.15 4.29
N ALA A 64 7.69 -1.04 4.05
CA ALA A 64 8.59 -0.95 2.89
C ALA A 64 7.81 -1.00 1.56
N CYS A 65 6.79 -1.86 1.45
CA CYS A 65 5.89 -1.89 0.31
C CYS A 65 5.13 -0.56 0.12
N ALA A 66 4.61 0.03 1.19
CA ALA A 66 3.94 1.31 1.16
C ALA A 66 4.87 2.48 0.78
N VAL A 67 6.08 2.54 1.34
CA VAL A 67 7.11 3.53 0.99
C VAL A 67 7.49 3.39 -0.48
N HIS A 68 7.71 2.16 -0.95
CA HIS A 68 8.00 1.91 -2.36
C HIS A 68 6.91 2.45 -3.28
N ALA A 69 5.62 2.20 -2.95
CA ALA A 69 4.50 2.73 -3.72
C ALA A 69 4.47 4.27 -3.72
N ALA A 70 4.65 4.89 -2.55
CA ALA A 70 4.67 6.35 -2.41
C ALA A 70 5.80 7.00 -3.22
N CYS A 71 7.02 6.47 -3.13
CA CYS A 71 8.18 6.98 -3.86
C CYS A 71 8.11 6.69 -5.37
N THR A 72 7.50 5.58 -5.78
CA THR A 72 7.35 5.23 -7.20
C THR A 72 6.29 6.09 -7.87
N TYR A 73 5.15 6.32 -7.20
CA TYR A 73 4.10 7.15 -7.74
C TYR A 73 4.48 8.63 -7.71
N ALA A 74 5.15 9.08 -6.64
CA ALA A 74 5.62 10.45 -6.43
C ALA A 74 4.59 11.51 -6.89
N PRO A 75 3.42 11.60 -6.21
CA PRO A 75 2.38 12.54 -6.60
C PRO A 75 2.97 13.95 -6.68
N ALA A 76 2.50 14.73 -7.67
CA ALA A 76 2.83 16.15 -7.72
C ALA A 76 2.42 16.84 -6.40
N SER A 77 3.18 17.85 -5.98
CA SER A 77 2.82 18.65 -4.81
C SER A 77 1.39 19.18 -4.96
N GLY A 78 0.57 19.07 -3.91
CA GLY A 78 -0.83 19.46 -3.96
C GLY A 78 -1.77 18.45 -4.63
N ALA A 79 -1.27 17.28 -5.06
CA ALA A 79 -2.12 16.24 -5.63
C ALA A 79 -3.19 15.75 -4.64
N ARG A 80 -4.30 15.28 -5.21
CA ARG A 80 -5.40 14.64 -4.49
C ARG A 80 -5.21 13.13 -4.62
N VAL A 81 -5.08 12.45 -3.49
CA VAL A 81 -4.80 11.02 -3.42
C VAL A 81 -5.94 10.31 -2.71
N VAL A 82 -6.33 9.16 -3.25
CA VAL A 82 -7.32 8.27 -2.63
C VAL A 82 -6.68 6.91 -2.36
N VAL A 83 -6.66 6.49 -1.11
CA VAL A 83 -6.24 5.13 -0.70
C VAL A 83 -7.49 4.28 -0.48
N ILE A 84 -7.68 3.28 -1.35
CA ILE A 84 -8.84 2.39 -1.30
C ILE A 84 -8.49 1.17 -0.45
N GLY A 85 -9.08 1.07 0.73
CA GLY A 85 -8.85 0.00 1.68
C GLY A 85 -7.99 0.44 2.86
N ALA A 86 -8.29 -0.14 4.03
CA ALA A 86 -7.65 0.20 5.30
C ALA A 86 -7.28 -1.07 6.10
N GLY A 87 -6.79 -2.09 5.39
CA GLY A 87 -5.99 -3.16 5.99
C GLY A 87 -4.55 -2.71 6.22
N THR A 88 -3.67 -3.59 6.69
CA THR A 88 -2.27 -3.27 7.02
C THR A 88 -1.57 -2.44 5.94
N LEU A 89 -1.59 -2.91 4.69
CA LEU A 89 -0.95 -2.18 3.58
C LEU A 89 -1.62 -0.82 3.31
N GLY A 90 -2.93 -0.70 3.46
CA GLY A 90 -3.65 0.57 3.27
C GLY A 90 -3.29 1.59 4.35
N LEU A 91 -3.21 1.15 5.61
CA LEU A 91 -2.76 1.97 6.73
C LEU A 91 -1.31 2.44 6.52
N CYS A 92 -0.41 1.52 6.18
CA CYS A 92 0.98 1.86 5.85
C CYS A 92 1.07 2.82 4.66
N THR A 93 0.21 2.66 3.63
CA THR A 93 0.18 3.53 2.45
C THR A 93 -0.27 4.94 2.79
N VAL A 94 -1.30 5.10 3.64
CA VAL A 94 -1.72 6.42 4.13
C VAL A 94 -0.55 7.11 4.84
N ALA A 95 0.12 6.42 5.77
CA ALA A 95 1.25 6.96 6.50
C ALA A 95 2.41 7.35 5.57
N ALA A 96 2.76 6.46 4.62
CA ALA A 96 3.83 6.70 3.67
C ALA A 96 3.53 7.89 2.74
N ILE A 97 2.33 7.98 2.18
CA ILE A 97 1.93 9.11 1.32
C ILE A 97 1.95 10.42 2.12
N ARG A 98 1.42 10.43 3.35
CA ARG A 98 1.45 11.63 4.19
C ARG A 98 2.88 12.08 4.46
N TYR A 99 3.77 11.15 4.82
CA TYR A 99 5.15 11.45 5.21
C TYR A 99 6.02 11.86 4.02
N PHE A 100 6.01 11.08 2.93
CA PHE A 100 6.95 11.25 1.82
C PHE A 100 6.45 12.18 0.71
N CYS A 101 5.13 12.38 0.58
CA CYS A 101 4.57 13.05 -0.60
C CYS A 101 3.85 14.37 -0.30
N LEU A 102 3.49 14.66 0.96
CA LEU A 102 2.78 15.87 1.37
C LEU A 102 1.62 16.24 0.41
N PRO A 103 0.64 15.35 0.22
CA PRO A 103 -0.46 15.59 -0.71
C PRO A 103 -1.29 16.80 -0.29
N GLY A 104 -1.92 17.46 -1.27
CA GLY A 104 -2.88 18.53 -0.99
C GLY A 104 -4.20 18.00 -0.43
N SER A 105 -4.53 16.74 -0.73
CA SER A 105 -5.62 16.01 -0.07
C SER A 105 -5.37 14.50 -0.08
N LEU A 106 -5.66 13.84 1.03
CA LEU A 106 -5.56 12.40 1.23
C LEU A 106 -6.88 11.84 1.78
N LEU A 107 -7.62 11.14 0.92
CA LEU A 107 -8.84 10.43 1.28
C LEU A 107 -8.56 8.94 1.48
N ALA A 108 -9.02 8.36 2.58
CA ALA A 108 -8.99 6.93 2.82
C ALA A 108 -10.39 6.30 2.75
N VAL A 109 -10.45 5.04 2.31
CA VAL A 109 -11.69 4.24 2.33
C VAL A 109 -11.56 3.13 3.37
N ALA A 110 -12.40 3.18 4.40
CA ALA A 110 -12.33 2.25 5.53
C ALA A 110 -13.73 1.72 5.89
N LYS A 111 -13.85 0.40 6.02
CA LYS A 111 -15.13 -0.26 6.32
C LYS A 111 -15.45 -0.23 7.80
N HIS A 112 -14.48 -0.48 8.67
CA HIS A 112 -14.70 -0.66 10.10
C HIS A 112 -14.35 0.61 10.91
N PRO A 113 -15.03 0.89 12.04
CA PRO A 113 -14.76 2.08 12.85
C PRO A 113 -13.30 2.23 13.27
N GLU A 114 -12.66 1.13 13.68
CA GLU A 114 -11.26 1.15 14.09
C GLU A 114 -10.30 1.49 12.93
N GLN A 115 -10.57 0.96 11.74
CA GLN A 115 -9.82 1.34 10.54
C GLN A 115 -9.97 2.83 10.22
N ARG A 116 -11.17 3.41 10.43
CA ARG A 116 -11.43 4.84 10.21
C ARG A 116 -10.65 5.70 11.19
N ARG A 117 -10.60 5.30 12.47
CA ARG A 117 -9.78 5.95 13.50
C ARG A 117 -8.30 5.94 13.09
N LEU A 118 -7.78 4.76 12.76
CA LEU A 118 -6.37 4.58 12.42
C LEU A 118 -5.94 5.35 11.17
N VAL A 119 -6.74 5.37 10.08
CA VAL A 119 -6.35 6.14 8.89
C VAL A 119 -6.28 7.64 9.16
N LEU A 120 -7.12 8.18 10.03
CA LEU A 120 -7.07 9.59 10.42
C LEU A 120 -5.82 9.88 11.26
N GLU A 121 -5.52 9.01 12.24
CA GLU A 121 -4.30 9.11 13.06
C GLU A 121 -3.01 9.02 12.23
N LEU A 122 -3.02 8.18 11.19
CA LEU A 122 -1.90 8.02 10.26
C LEU A 122 -1.82 9.13 9.20
N GLY A 123 -2.77 10.07 9.21
CA GLY A 123 -2.68 11.31 8.47
C GLY A 123 -3.57 11.42 7.24
N ALA A 124 -4.62 10.61 7.07
CA ALA A 124 -5.67 10.92 6.10
C ALA A 124 -6.41 12.20 6.50
N ASP A 125 -6.74 13.07 5.53
CA ASP A 125 -7.55 14.27 5.78
C ASP A 125 -9.03 13.92 5.94
N GLN A 126 -9.47 12.88 5.22
CA GLN A 126 -10.85 12.43 5.18
C GLN A 126 -10.90 10.92 5.12
N VAL A 127 -11.99 10.36 5.65
CA VAL A 127 -12.30 8.94 5.55
C VAL A 127 -13.75 8.74 5.18
N VAL A 128 -14.02 7.78 4.29
CA VAL A 128 -15.38 7.39 3.90
C VAL A 128 -15.57 5.89 3.93
N GLU A 129 -16.83 5.49 4.07
CA GLU A 129 -17.24 4.12 3.81
C GLU A 129 -17.15 3.78 2.32
N PRO A 130 -17.00 2.50 1.95
CA PRO A 130 -16.97 2.09 0.54
C PRO A 130 -18.17 2.59 -0.28
N SER A 131 -19.36 2.61 0.32
CA SER A 131 -20.60 3.14 -0.29
C SER A 131 -20.52 4.65 -0.61
N GLY A 132 -19.71 5.39 0.14
CA GLY A 132 -19.51 6.84 -0.02
C GLY A 132 -18.41 7.22 -1.01
N LEU A 133 -17.56 6.27 -1.43
CA LEU A 133 -16.36 6.54 -2.23
C LEU A 133 -16.66 7.36 -3.49
N MET A 134 -17.61 6.91 -4.31
CA MET A 134 -17.94 7.62 -5.56
C MET A 134 -18.41 9.05 -5.33
N ARG A 135 -19.11 9.33 -4.24
CA ARG A 135 -19.53 10.70 -3.89
C ARG A 135 -18.34 11.54 -3.43
N ALA A 136 -17.43 10.96 -2.65
CA ALA A 136 -16.25 11.63 -2.13
C ALA A 136 -15.26 11.98 -3.24
N VAL A 137 -14.94 11.02 -4.14
CA VAL A 137 -14.06 11.27 -5.29
C VAL A 137 -14.62 12.38 -6.18
N ARG A 138 -15.93 12.37 -6.46
CA ARG A 138 -16.55 13.43 -7.26
C ARG A 138 -16.37 14.82 -6.66
N ARG A 139 -16.51 14.94 -5.34
CA ARG A 139 -16.27 16.20 -4.63
C ARG A 139 -14.81 16.63 -4.71
N LEU A 140 -13.88 15.69 -4.53
CA LEU A 140 -12.44 15.95 -4.60
C LEU A 140 -11.99 16.35 -6.01
N ALA A 141 -12.51 15.69 -7.04
CA ALA A 141 -12.18 15.96 -8.43
C ALA A 141 -12.96 17.16 -9.01
N SER A 142 -13.92 17.71 -8.26
CA SER A 142 -14.87 18.73 -8.76
C SER A 142 -15.62 18.30 -10.03
N SER A 143 -15.77 17.00 -10.25
CA SER A 143 -16.47 16.45 -11.42
C SER A 143 -17.99 16.54 -11.24
N LEU A 144 -18.69 16.96 -12.29
CA LEU A 144 -20.15 17.00 -12.35
C LEU A 144 -20.70 15.60 -12.67
N ALA A 145 -21.83 15.25 -12.06
CA ALA A 145 -22.57 14.03 -12.37
C ALA A 145 -23.85 14.40 -13.12
N LEU A 146 -24.00 13.89 -14.35
CA LEU A 146 -25.23 14.03 -15.11
C LEU A 146 -26.14 12.86 -14.75
N THR A 147 -27.25 13.17 -14.08
CA THR A 147 -28.31 12.21 -13.76
C THR A 147 -29.36 12.22 -14.87
N GLY A 148 -29.64 11.03 -15.42
CA GLY A 148 -30.73 10.84 -16.37
C GLY A 148 -32.11 10.88 -15.70
N ALA A 149 -33.16 10.75 -16.50
CA ALA A 149 -34.56 10.88 -16.06
C ALA A 149 -34.97 9.92 -14.92
N GLY A 150 -34.21 8.86 -14.66
CA GLY A 150 -34.41 7.91 -13.56
C GLY A 150 -33.59 8.16 -12.29
N GLY A 151 -32.91 9.31 -12.15
CA GLY A 151 -32.09 9.64 -10.98
C GLY A 151 -30.78 8.85 -10.84
N ARG A 152 -30.46 7.98 -11.81
CA ARG A 152 -29.15 7.30 -11.93
C ARG A 152 -28.16 8.20 -12.65
N ILE A 153 -26.92 8.19 -12.18
CA ILE A 153 -25.81 8.89 -12.83
C ILE A 153 -25.47 8.13 -14.12
N GLU A 154 -25.60 8.79 -15.26
CA GLU A 154 -25.31 8.20 -16.58
C GLU A 154 -23.89 8.55 -17.02
N HIS A 155 -23.45 9.78 -16.77
CA HIS A 155 -22.14 10.27 -17.18
C HIS A 155 -21.48 11.14 -16.10
N LEU A 156 -20.14 11.09 -16.06
CA LEU A 156 -19.30 12.03 -15.33
C LEU A 156 -18.74 13.03 -16.34
N ALA A 157 -18.80 14.33 -16.02
CA ALA A 157 -18.23 15.41 -16.82
C ALA A 157 -17.22 16.19 -15.97
N GLY A 158 -16.03 16.44 -16.51
CA GLY A 158 -14.92 17.13 -15.83
C GLY A 158 -13.58 16.59 -16.25
#